data_AF-A0A0J7I2A6-F1
#
_entry.id   AF-A0A0J7I2A6-F1
#
_cell.length_a   1.000
_cell.length_b   1.000
_cell.length_c   1.000
_cell.angle_alpha   90.00
_cell.angle_beta   90.00
_cell.angle_gamma   90.00
#
_symmetry.space_group_name_H-M   'P 1'
#
loop_
_entity.id
_entity.type
_entity.pdbx_description
1 polymer ?
#
loop_
_entity_poly.entity_id
_entity_poly.type
_entity_poly.pdbx_seq_one_letter_code
_entity_poly.pdbx_strand_id
1 'polypeptide(L)'
;MKKILLIIGFVCFQSFSAQSIMDFDLKNVELQGMKPATIDKEMKNIGITKIPFMTDNPDIISKMEGPKTGATIKNFYIFAYNNSRKDDGGVVIYEFKTKNDLDTFLAKRFEQSNSRILVKGQFCINIWSDYSLHVKGKETSEDHLNKLEKYYVNLGAKRVKLQEMQPVDATDQ
;
A
#
# COMPACT_ATOMS: atom_id res chain seq x y z
N MET A 1 52.80 27.20 19.10
CA MET A 1 52.76 27.12 17.61
C MET A 1 52.25 25.74 17.20
N LYS A 2 51.28 25.70 16.26
CA LYS A 2 50.99 24.60 15.28
C LYS A 2 50.45 23.28 15.88
N LYS A 3 49.37 22.65 15.44
CA LYS A 3 48.46 22.79 14.28
C LYS A 3 47.10 22.20 14.69
N ILE A 4 46.02 22.94 14.49
CA ILE A 4 44.64 22.43 14.50
C ILE A 4 44.42 21.80 13.11
N LEU A 5 44.22 20.49 13.04
CA LEU A 5 43.82 19.84 11.79
C LEU A 5 42.30 19.85 11.71
N LEU A 6 41.77 20.72 10.84
CA LEU A 6 40.37 20.75 10.45
C LEU A 6 39.98 19.45 9.77
N ILE A 7 39.15 18.64 10.43
CA ILE A 7 38.32 17.63 9.77
C ILE A 7 37.01 18.32 9.44
N ILE A 8 36.97 19.06 8.33
CA ILE A 8 35.70 19.39 7.69
C ILE A 8 35.34 18.14 6.88
N GLY A 9 34.76 17.16 7.57
CA GLY A 9 33.99 16.11 6.93
C GLY A 9 32.82 16.79 6.25
N PHE A 10 32.98 17.11 4.97
CA PHE A 10 31.87 17.48 4.10
C PHE A 10 31.04 16.21 3.93
N VAL A 11 30.18 15.95 4.92
CA VAL A 11 29.10 14.99 4.77
C VAL A 11 28.20 15.61 3.71
N CYS A 12 28.45 15.24 2.46
CA CYS A 12 27.44 15.31 1.42
C CYS A 12 26.27 14.46 1.93
N PHE A 13 25.40 15.04 2.75
CA PHE A 13 24.00 14.72 2.73
C PHE A 13 23.58 15.02 1.31
N GLN A 14 23.74 14.03 0.42
CA GLN A 14 22.95 13.99 -0.77
C GLN A 14 21.53 13.93 -0.26
N SER A 15 20.91 15.11 -0.19
CA SER A 15 19.48 15.28 -0.07
C SER A 15 18.90 14.64 -1.33
N PHE A 16 18.84 13.31 -1.35
CA PHE A 16 17.83 12.62 -2.12
C PHE A 16 16.54 13.19 -1.56
N SER A 17 16.00 14.19 -2.25
CA SER A 17 14.59 14.51 -2.11
C SER A 17 13.89 13.18 -2.25
N ALA A 18 13.35 12.66 -1.14
CA ALA A 18 12.57 11.45 -1.15
C ALA A 18 11.32 11.80 -1.94
N GLN A 19 11.39 11.64 -3.27
CA GLN A 19 10.27 11.86 -4.17
C GLN A 19 9.12 11.03 -3.62
N SER A 20 8.02 11.69 -3.27
CA SER A 20 6.86 11.03 -2.69
C SER A 20 6.40 9.97 -3.68
N ILE A 21 6.02 8.77 -3.22
CA ILE A 21 5.50 7.77 -4.15
C ILE A 21 4.22 8.26 -4.84
N MET A 22 3.52 9.19 -4.20
CA MET A 22 2.32 9.86 -4.74
C MET A 22 2.64 10.87 -5.84
N ASP A 23 3.91 11.28 -6.00
CA ASP A 23 4.34 12.15 -7.10
C ASP A 23 4.60 11.36 -8.40
N PHE A 24 4.74 10.04 -8.29
CA PHE A 24 4.89 9.20 -9.47
C PHE A 24 3.53 9.00 -10.13
N ASP A 25 3.55 8.77 -11.44
CA ASP A 25 2.37 8.31 -12.14
C ASP A 25 2.04 6.92 -11.60
N LEU A 26 1.11 6.82 -10.65
CA LEU A 26 0.65 5.56 -10.02
C LEU A 26 -0.20 4.74 -11.00
N LYS A 27 0.19 4.72 -12.28
CA LYS A 27 -0.51 4.18 -13.44
C LYS A 27 -1.19 2.85 -13.12
N ASN A 28 -2.29 2.64 -13.82
CA ASN A 28 -2.96 1.36 -13.96
C ASN A 28 -1.94 0.26 -14.31
N VAL A 29 -1.77 -0.70 -13.42
CA VAL A 29 -1.06 -1.95 -13.71
C VAL A 29 -2.10 -2.91 -14.28
N GLU A 30 -1.97 -3.28 -15.55
CA GLU A 30 -2.94 -4.15 -16.20
C GLU A 30 -2.93 -5.56 -15.57
N LEU A 31 -4.04 -5.90 -14.92
CA LEU A 31 -4.33 -7.23 -14.36
C LEU A 31 -5.28 -7.96 -15.31
N GLN A 32 -4.89 -9.12 -15.83
CA GLN A 32 -5.67 -9.79 -16.86
C GLN A 32 -7.06 -10.16 -16.35
N GLY A 33 -8.10 -9.77 -17.10
CA GLY A 33 -9.49 -10.09 -16.75
C GLY A 33 -10.10 -9.18 -15.69
N MET A 34 -9.37 -8.16 -15.23
CA MET A 34 -9.84 -7.15 -14.30
C MET A 34 -10.00 -5.78 -15.00
N LYS A 35 -10.89 -4.95 -14.47
CA LYS A 35 -11.07 -3.55 -14.89
C LYS A 35 -11.10 -2.64 -13.66
N PRO A 36 -10.85 -1.32 -13.79
CA PRO A 36 -11.06 -0.39 -12.68
C PRO A 36 -12.46 -0.56 -12.09
N ALA A 37 -12.54 -0.62 -10.77
CA ALA A 37 -13.79 -0.85 -10.07
C ALA A 37 -14.80 0.27 -10.37
N THR A 38 -16.07 -0.11 -10.56
CA THR A 38 -17.16 0.85 -10.69
C THR A 38 -17.50 1.42 -9.32
N ILE A 39 -17.70 2.74 -9.25
CA ILE A 39 -18.07 3.41 -7.99
C ILE A 39 -19.53 3.09 -7.63
N ASP A 40 -19.72 2.33 -6.56
CA ASP A 40 -21.03 2.02 -6.00
C ASP A 40 -21.54 3.10 -5.03
N LYS A 41 -22.69 2.83 -4.39
CA LYS A 41 -23.33 3.76 -3.44
C LYS A 41 -22.54 3.89 -2.13
N GLU A 42 -21.94 2.81 -1.64
CA GLU A 42 -21.19 2.81 -0.38
C GLU A 42 -19.90 3.63 -0.52
N MET A 43 -19.18 3.45 -1.61
CA MET A 43 -18.02 4.25 -1.99
C MET A 43 -18.38 5.75 -2.07
N LYS A 44 -19.50 6.10 -2.72
CA LYS A 44 -19.99 7.49 -2.79
C LYS A 44 -20.31 8.07 -1.42
N ASN A 45 -20.93 7.30 -0.53
CA ASN A 45 -21.28 7.74 0.83
C ASN A 45 -20.03 8.05 1.67
N ILE A 46 -18.93 7.36 1.41
CA ILE A 46 -17.63 7.61 2.06
C ILE A 46 -16.94 8.85 1.46
N GLY A 47 -17.23 9.19 0.20
CA GLY A 47 -16.69 10.35 -0.50
C GLY A 47 -15.82 9.99 -1.72
N ILE A 48 -15.78 8.72 -2.11
CA ILE A 48 -15.03 8.23 -3.27
C ILE A 48 -15.87 8.48 -4.53
N THR A 49 -15.32 9.27 -5.46
CA THR A 49 -16.05 9.72 -6.67
C THR A 49 -15.50 9.16 -7.98
N LYS A 50 -14.29 8.60 -7.96
CA LYS A 50 -13.60 8.00 -9.11
C LYS A 50 -12.59 6.97 -8.66
N ILE A 51 -12.20 6.04 -9.54
CA ILE A 51 -11.02 5.18 -9.37
C ILE A 51 -10.03 5.49 -10.51
N PRO A 52 -8.74 5.68 -10.23
CA PRO A 52 -8.13 5.73 -8.89
C PRO A 52 -8.60 6.94 -8.08
N PHE A 53 -8.54 6.82 -6.75
CA PHE A 53 -8.92 7.85 -5.79
C PHE A 53 -7.73 8.24 -4.91
N MET A 54 -7.59 9.54 -4.64
CA MET A 54 -6.57 10.08 -3.74
C MET A 54 -7.21 11.16 -2.86
N THR A 55 -6.84 11.20 -1.59
CA THR A 55 -7.33 12.21 -0.64
C THR A 55 -6.32 12.45 0.49
N ASP A 56 -6.28 13.68 0.98
CA ASP A 56 -5.67 14.10 2.24
C ASP A 56 -6.74 14.45 3.31
N ASN A 57 -8.03 14.44 2.93
CA ASN A 57 -9.13 14.76 3.83
C ASN A 57 -9.25 13.73 4.97
N PRO A 58 -9.02 14.13 6.24
CA PRO A 58 -9.02 13.22 7.37
C PRO A 58 -10.40 12.58 7.62
N ASP A 59 -11.51 13.26 7.31
CA ASP A 59 -12.85 12.71 7.52
C ASP A 59 -13.13 11.53 6.58
N ILE A 60 -12.67 11.63 5.32
CA ILE A 60 -12.80 10.55 4.34
C ILE A 60 -11.90 9.38 4.74
N ILE A 61 -10.65 9.67 5.13
CA ILE A 61 -9.68 8.64 5.55
C ILE A 61 -10.19 7.91 6.80
N SER A 62 -10.72 8.62 7.80
CA SER A 62 -11.28 8.00 9.00
C SER A 62 -12.52 7.15 8.73
N LYS A 63 -13.32 7.46 7.70
CA LYS A 63 -14.41 6.58 7.26
C LYS A 63 -13.93 5.29 6.61
N MET A 64 -12.76 5.30 5.96
CA MET A 64 -12.17 4.13 5.31
C MET A 64 -11.40 3.23 6.29
N GLU A 65 -10.55 3.81 7.14
CA GLU A 65 -9.61 3.07 8.00
C GLU A 65 -9.99 3.06 9.49
N GLY A 66 -11.06 3.76 9.84
CA GLY A 66 -11.47 4.02 11.22
C GLY A 66 -10.77 5.25 11.84
N PRO A 67 -11.34 5.88 12.89
CA PRO A 67 -10.84 7.15 13.43
C PRO A 67 -9.39 7.09 13.91
N LYS A 68 -9.01 6.02 14.63
CA LYS A 68 -7.67 5.88 15.22
C LYS A 68 -6.58 5.76 14.16
N THR A 69 -6.80 4.93 13.14
CA THR A 69 -5.84 4.73 12.04
C THR A 69 -5.85 5.93 11.11
N GLY A 70 -7.04 6.45 10.76
CA GLY A 70 -7.15 7.61 9.88
C GLY A 70 -6.44 8.85 10.41
N ALA A 71 -6.42 9.05 11.73
CA ALA A 71 -5.69 10.16 12.36
C ALA A 71 -4.16 10.11 12.16
N THR A 72 -3.57 8.97 11.81
CA THR A 72 -2.12 8.82 11.60
C THR A 72 -1.70 8.91 10.13
N ILE A 73 -2.66 8.89 9.22
CA ILE A 73 -2.45 8.95 7.77
C ILE A 73 -2.48 10.43 7.33
N LYS A 74 -1.54 10.80 6.46
CA LYS A 74 -1.42 12.13 5.83
C LYS A 74 -2.06 12.14 4.45
N ASN A 75 -1.76 11.13 3.62
CA ASN A 75 -2.33 10.96 2.28
C ASN A 75 -2.77 9.51 2.10
N PHE A 76 -3.88 9.33 1.40
CA PHE A 76 -4.44 8.03 1.06
C PHE A 76 -4.65 7.94 -0.45
N TYR A 77 -4.28 6.82 -1.03
CA TYR A 77 -4.54 6.48 -2.43
C TYR A 77 -5.13 5.07 -2.53
N ILE A 78 -6.10 4.88 -3.41
CA ILE A 78 -6.61 3.55 -3.77
C ILE A 78 -6.83 3.44 -5.27
N PHE A 79 -6.37 2.33 -5.83
CA PHE A 79 -6.80 1.83 -7.13
C PHE A 79 -7.34 0.42 -6.93
N ALA A 80 -8.67 0.31 -6.98
CA ALA A 80 -9.36 -0.97 -6.93
C ALA A 80 -9.73 -1.46 -8.34
N TYR A 81 -9.63 -2.76 -8.54
CA TYR A 81 -10.06 -3.47 -9.73
C TYR A 81 -11.19 -4.43 -9.37
N ASN A 82 -12.07 -4.71 -10.32
CA ASN A 82 -13.04 -5.78 -10.20
C ASN A 82 -13.29 -6.48 -11.55
N ASN A 83 -14.01 -7.58 -11.49
CA ASN A 83 -14.51 -8.27 -12.67
C ASN A 83 -16.00 -8.65 -12.54
N SER A 84 -16.55 -9.26 -13.58
CA SER A 84 -17.97 -9.67 -13.62
C SER A 84 -18.32 -10.81 -12.66
N ARG A 85 -17.32 -11.45 -12.03
CA ARG A 85 -17.48 -12.56 -11.07
C ARG A 85 -17.41 -12.09 -9.62
N LYS A 86 -17.28 -10.77 -9.39
CA LYS A 86 -17.05 -10.16 -8.08
C LYS A 86 -15.69 -10.50 -7.46
N ASP A 87 -14.75 -11.01 -8.25
CA ASP A 87 -13.35 -11.00 -7.80
C ASP A 87 -12.87 -9.54 -7.78
N ASP A 88 -12.05 -9.20 -6.81
CA ASP A 88 -11.43 -7.88 -6.71
C ASP A 88 -9.90 -7.98 -6.52
N GLY A 89 -9.26 -6.84 -6.59
CA GLY A 89 -7.82 -6.71 -6.39
C GLY A 89 -7.43 -5.25 -6.47
N GLY A 90 -6.18 -4.95 -6.18
CA GLY A 90 -5.65 -3.61 -6.37
C GLY A 90 -4.58 -3.22 -5.39
N VAL A 91 -4.55 -1.92 -5.12
CA VAL A 91 -3.54 -1.30 -4.27
C VAL A 91 -4.13 -0.18 -3.44
N VAL A 92 -3.78 -0.18 -2.16
CA VAL A 92 -3.95 0.96 -1.25
C VAL A 92 -2.57 1.47 -0.86
N ILE A 93 -2.36 2.78 -0.93
CA ILE A 93 -1.14 3.43 -0.48
C ILE A 93 -1.49 4.41 0.63
N TYR A 94 -0.81 4.25 1.75
CA TYR A 94 -0.89 5.11 2.92
C TYR A 94 0.41 5.90 3.06
N GLU A 95 0.35 7.21 3.08
CA GLU A 95 1.44 8.05 3.61
C GLU A 95 1.17 8.32 5.08
N PHE A 96 2.05 7.88 5.97
CA PHE A 96 1.92 8.15 7.39
C PHE A 96 2.57 9.47 7.78
N LYS A 97 2.01 10.15 8.80
CA LYS A 97 2.57 11.41 9.33
C LYS A 97 3.97 11.22 9.89
N THR A 98 4.22 10.09 10.53
CA THR A 98 5.53 9.73 11.08
C THR A 98 5.93 8.30 10.74
N LYS A 99 7.23 7.99 10.87
CA LYS A 99 7.72 6.62 10.73
C LYS A 99 7.18 5.71 11.84
N ASN A 100 6.99 6.24 13.04
CA ASN A 100 6.43 5.50 14.17
C ASN A 100 4.95 5.11 13.93
N ASP A 101 4.18 5.98 13.27
CA ASP A 101 2.80 5.67 12.88
C ASP A 101 2.75 4.49 11.88
N LEU A 102 3.64 4.50 10.89
CA LEU A 102 3.81 3.38 9.96
C LEU A 102 4.17 2.09 10.71
N ASP A 103 5.18 2.13 11.57
CA ASP A 103 5.63 0.94 12.30
C ASP A 103 4.54 0.37 13.21
N THR A 104 3.77 1.25 13.87
CA THR A 104 2.62 0.87 14.69
C THR A 104 1.50 0.25 13.86
N PHE A 105 1.29 0.72 12.63
CA PHE A 105 0.32 0.16 11.70
C PHE A 105 0.75 -1.24 11.23
N LEU A 106 2.01 -1.40 10.85
CA LEU A 106 2.57 -2.69 10.40
C LEU A 106 2.57 -3.76 11.49
N ALA A 107 2.85 -3.38 12.74
CA ALA A 107 2.88 -4.30 13.89
C ALA A 107 1.53 -4.98 14.19
N LYS A 108 0.43 -4.51 13.62
CA LYS A 108 -0.92 -5.07 13.81
C LYS A 108 -1.41 -5.90 12.61
N ARG A 109 -0.58 -6.04 11.58
CA ARG A 109 -0.92 -6.75 10.35
C ARG A 109 -0.19 -8.10 10.32
N PHE A 110 -0.85 -9.07 9.72
CA PHE A 110 -0.32 -10.42 9.52
C PHE A 110 -0.22 -10.70 8.03
N GLU A 111 0.64 -11.66 7.67
CA GLU A 111 0.72 -12.18 6.30
C GLU A 111 -0.64 -12.75 5.87
N GLN A 112 -1.00 -12.49 4.62
CA GLN A 112 -2.17 -13.10 3.98
C GLN A 112 -1.74 -13.58 2.59
N SER A 113 -2.24 -14.74 2.17
CA SER A 113 -1.85 -15.34 0.88
C SER A 113 -2.28 -14.53 -0.33
N ASN A 114 -3.33 -13.71 -0.19
CA ASN A 114 -3.91 -12.87 -1.23
C ASN A 114 -3.43 -11.41 -1.18
N SER A 115 -2.50 -11.05 -0.29
CA SER A 115 -1.99 -9.67 -0.18
C SER A 115 -0.49 -9.60 0.11
N ARG A 116 0.11 -8.44 -0.15
CA ARG A 116 1.51 -8.15 0.19
C ARG A 116 1.65 -6.72 0.64
N ILE A 117 2.54 -6.50 1.61
CA ILE A 117 2.90 -5.16 2.05
C ILE A 117 4.29 -4.79 1.56
N LEU A 118 4.40 -3.61 0.96
CA LEU A 118 5.67 -2.96 0.65
C LEU A 118 5.78 -1.62 1.39
N VAL A 119 7.02 -1.20 1.65
CA VAL A 119 7.31 0.09 2.30
C VAL A 119 8.31 0.90 1.50
N LYS A 120 8.14 2.23 1.50
CA LYS A 120 9.10 3.20 0.98
C LYS A 120 9.06 4.43 1.87
N GLY A 121 10.10 4.69 2.68
CA GLY A 121 10.06 5.82 3.62
C GLY A 121 8.90 5.72 4.61
N GLN A 122 7.97 6.69 4.58
CA GLN A 122 6.74 6.72 5.39
C GLN A 122 5.51 6.12 4.66
N PHE A 123 5.71 5.54 3.47
CA PHE A 123 4.64 4.93 2.70
C PHE A 123 4.49 3.45 3.03
N CYS A 124 3.25 3.01 3.26
CA CYS A 124 2.83 1.61 3.21
C CYS A 124 2.03 1.39 1.91
N ILE A 125 2.38 0.35 1.17
CA ILE A 125 1.71 -0.03 -0.08
C ILE A 125 1.17 -1.44 0.17
N ASN A 126 -0.15 -1.54 0.32
CA ASN A 126 -0.84 -2.82 0.44
C ASN A 126 -1.41 -3.19 -0.93
N ILE A 127 -0.92 -4.28 -1.52
CA ILE A 127 -1.45 -4.85 -2.76
C ILE A 127 -2.24 -6.11 -2.44
N TRP A 128 -3.35 -6.33 -3.13
CA TRP A 128 -4.17 -7.54 -2.95
C TRP A 128 -4.74 -8.04 -4.26
N SER A 129 -5.10 -9.33 -4.30
CA SER A 129 -5.83 -9.94 -5.41
C SER A 129 -6.61 -11.17 -4.93
N ASP A 130 -7.93 -11.11 -5.06
CA ASP A 130 -8.87 -12.21 -4.80
C ASP A 130 -9.35 -12.89 -6.10
N TYR A 131 -8.51 -12.86 -7.13
CA TYR A 131 -8.77 -13.51 -8.41
C TYR A 131 -8.80 -15.04 -8.30
N SER A 132 -10.02 -15.58 -8.22
CA SER A 132 -10.30 -17.00 -8.03
C SER A 132 -10.03 -17.91 -9.24
N LEU A 133 -9.62 -17.33 -10.38
CA LEU A 133 -9.54 -18.02 -11.67
C LEU A 133 -8.29 -18.88 -11.83
N HIS A 134 -8.42 -20.18 -11.53
CA HIS A 134 -7.44 -21.20 -11.91
C HIS A 134 -7.79 -21.76 -13.31
N VAL A 135 -7.58 -20.97 -14.35
CA VAL A 135 -7.77 -21.42 -15.75
C VAL A 135 -6.42 -21.45 -16.45
N LYS A 136 -6.07 -22.60 -17.04
CA LYS A 136 -4.83 -22.76 -17.81
C LYS A 136 -4.69 -21.66 -18.86
N GLY A 137 -3.57 -20.94 -18.83
CA GLY A 137 -3.28 -19.83 -19.75
C GLY A 137 -3.87 -18.47 -19.34
N LYS A 138 -4.42 -18.36 -18.13
CA LYS A 138 -4.80 -17.08 -17.50
C LYS A 138 -3.96 -16.82 -16.27
N GLU A 139 -3.78 -15.54 -15.96
CA GLU A 139 -3.17 -15.09 -14.71
C GLU A 139 -3.92 -15.63 -13.50
N THR A 140 -3.19 -15.81 -12.41
CA THR A 140 -3.68 -16.15 -11.07
C THR A 140 -3.61 -14.94 -10.16
N SER A 141 -4.18 -15.01 -8.95
CA SER A 141 -3.93 -13.99 -7.92
C SER A 141 -2.45 -13.76 -7.65
N GLU A 142 -1.66 -14.83 -7.66
CA GLU A 142 -0.22 -14.75 -7.45
C GLU A 142 0.49 -13.98 -8.59
N ASP A 143 0.05 -14.17 -9.85
CA ASP A 143 0.56 -13.40 -10.98
C ASP A 143 0.22 -11.91 -10.87
N HIS A 144 -1.00 -11.58 -10.44
CA HIS A 144 -1.41 -10.20 -10.17
C HIS A 144 -0.56 -9.57 -9.07
N LEU A 145 -0.36 -10.27 -7.95
CA LEU A 145 0.49 -9.80 -6.85
C LEU A 145 1.94 -9.60 -7.31
N ASN A 146 2.48 -10.51 -8.10
CA ASN A 146 3.84 -10.39 -8.65
C ASN A 146 4.00 -9.18 -9.58
N LYS A 147 3.00 -8.89 -10.42
CA LYS A 147 3.00 -7.70 -11.29
C LYS A 147 2.97 -6.41 -10.49
N LEU A 148 2.05 -6.30 -9.53
CA LEU A 148 1.91 -5.12 -8.67
C LEU A 148 3.17 -4.93 -7.82
N GLU A 149 3.70 -5.99 -7.20
CA GLU A 149 4.94 -5.93 -6.42
C GLU A 149 6.10 -5.43 -7.29
N LYS A 150 6.31 -6.02 -8.47
CA LYS A 150 7.38 -5.61 -9.40
C LYS A 150 7.26 -4.13 -9.76
N TYR A 151 6.05 -3.64 -10.01
CA TYR A 151 5.80 -2.23 -10.30
C TYR A 151 6.29 -1.31 -9.16
N TYR A 152 5.85 -1.58 -7.92
CA TYR A 152 6.20 -0.74 -6.78
C TYR A 152 7.66 -0.90 -6.33
N VAL A 153 8.26 -2.08 -6.50
CA VAL A 153 9.69 -2.30 -6.30
C VAL A 153 10.52 -1.46 -7.27
N ASN A 154 10.11 -1.35 -8.54
CA ASN A 154 10.78 -0.47 -9.50
C ASN A 154 10.67 1.03 -9.12
N LEU A 155 9.66 1.41 -8.33
CA LEU A 155 9.52 2.74 -7.74
C LEU A 155 10.31 2.90 -6.43
N GLY A 156 11.09 1.90 -6.03
CA GLY A 156 11.96 1.91 -4.85
C GLY A 156 11.31 1.43 -3.56
N ALA A 157 10.12 0.83 -3.63
CA ALA A 157 9.53 0.17 -2.47
C ALA A 157 10.21 -1.18 -2.18
N LYS A 158 10.12 -1.64 -0.93
CA LYS A 158 10.66 -2.93 -0.49
C LYS A 158 9.55 -3.75 0.15
N ARG A 159 9.40 -5.01 -0.26
CA ARG A 159 8.49 -5.94 0.41
C ARG A 159 8.90 -6.14 1.87
N VAL A 160 7.91 -6.16 2.75
CA VAL A 160 8.06 -6.51 4.16
C VAL A 160 7.39 -7.85 4.37
N LYS A 161 8.09 -8.79 5.04
CA LYS A 161 7.47 -10.02 5.52
C LYS A 161 6.87 -9.76 6.90
N LEU A 162 5.56 -9.87 7.02
CA LEU A 162 4.83 -9.72 8.28
C LEU A 162 4.89 -11.03 9.09
N GLN A 163 4.38 -10.98 10.31
CA GLN A 163 4.21 -12.18 11.11
C GLN A 163 3.08 -13.03 10.53
N GLU A 164 3.24 -14.35 10.58
CA GLU A 164 2.15 -15.28 10.26
C GLU A 164 1.16 -15.29 11.42
N MET A 165 -0.15 -15.31 11.11
CA MET A 165 -1.17 -15.41 12.13
C MET A 165 -1.08 -16.79 12.77
N GLN A 166 -0.86 -16.86 14.09
CA GLN A 166 -0.89 -18.14 14.78
C GLN A 166 -2.33 -18.69 14.75
N PRO A 167 -2.52 -20.00 14.50
CA PRO A 167 -3.82 -20.61 14.68
C PRO A 167 -4.28 -20.37 16.11
N VAL A 168 -5.48 -19.82 16.29
CA VAL A 168 -6.10 -19.83 17.61
C VAL A 168 -6.54 -21.27 17.82
N ASP A 169 -5.88 -21.97 18.74
CA ASP A 169 -6.34 -23.30 19.16
C ASP A 169 -7.79 -23.16 19.62
N ALA A 170 -8.69 -23.87 18.93
CA ALA A 170 -10.10 -23.93 19.28
C ALA A 170 -10.28 -24.81 20.54
N THR A 171 -9.78 -24.32 21.67
CA THR A 171 -10.07 -24.88 22.98
C THR A 171 -10.54 -23.73 23.86
N ASP A 172 -11.85 -23.54 23.86
CA ASP A 172 -12.70 -23.40 25.05
C ASP A 172 -14.05 -22.78 24.62
N GLN A 173 -14.97 -23.65 24.18
CA GLN A 173 -16.41 -23.46 24.29
C GLN A 173 -17.00 -24.63 25.08
#